data_AF-A0A929UNJ4-F1
#
_entry.id   AF-A0A929UNJ4-F1
#
_cell.length_a   1.000
_cell.length_b   1.000
_cell.length_c   1.000
_cell.angle_alpha   90.00
_cell.angle_beta   90.00
_cell.angle_gamma   90.00
#
_symmetry.space_group_name_H-M   'P 1'
#
loop_
_entity.id
_entity.type
_entity.pdbx_description
1 polymer ?
#
loop_
_entity_poly.entity_id
_entity_poly.type
_entity_poly.pdbx_seq_one_letter_code
_entity_poly.pdbx_strand_id
1 'polypeptide(L)'
;MTDEELKNITLSEEDLKESTYFTEGVHAVTITEAGFEKNPNGKVFLNVKVEGVNGEQGESRLWFTGAATPFSVDKIRKIFVHNAKDDDQKQKVRDFFKNMKSLYEMSQLIQKLPGKSCWYTVEKTEETYTDNNGDEKHRYERNIWSYEPKLKNKTDEVIEDIPEEVDLSEIPF
;
A
#
# COMPACT_ATOMS: atom_id res chain seq x y z
N MET A 1 22.83 -26.12 -13.99
CA MET A 1 23.08 -25.09 -15.01
C MET A 1 24.53 -25.20 -15.42
N THR A 2 24.84 -25.23 -16.71
CA THR A 2 26.20 -25.34 -17.25
C THR A 2 26.79 -23.97 -17.57
N ASP A 3 28.12 -23.88 -17.70
CA ASP A 3 28.81 -22.64 -18.09
C ASP A 3 28.37 -22.14 -19.48
N GLU A 4 27.95 -23.04 -20.37
CA GLU A 4 27.38 -22.68 -21.67
C GLU A 4 25.97 -22.10 -21.54
N GLU A 5 25.15 -22.59 -20.62
CA GLU A 5 23.83 -22.02 -20.33
C GLU A 5 23.96 -20.61 -19.74
N LEU A 6 24.92 -20.37 -18.84
CA LEU A 6 25.14 -19.05 -18.24
C LEU A 6 25.61 -17.99 -19.24
N LYS A 7 26.45 -18.37 -20.22
CA LYS A 7 26.94 -17.44 -21.27
C LYS A 7 25.85 -16.95 -22.22
N ASN A 8 24.75 -17.70 -22.34
CA ASN A 8 23.63 -17.35 -23.20
C ASN A 8 22.57 -16.49 -22.49
N ILE A 9 22.68 -16.31 -21.17
CA ILE A 9 21.84 -15.40 -20.41
C ILE A 9 22.39 -13.98 -20.61
N THR A 10 21.58 -13.10 -21.17
CA THR A 10 21.89 -11.68 -21.34
C THR A 10 21.20 -10.89 -20.24
N LEU A 11 21.97 -10.02 -19.56
CA LEU A 11 21.44 -9.04 -18.63
C LEU A 11 21.15 -7.76 -19.40
N SER A 12 19.96 -7.21 -19.24
CA SER A 12 19.59 -5.89 -19.77
C SER A 12 20.15 -4.76 -18.89
N GLU A 13 20.14 -3.52 -19.40
CA GLU A 13 20.52 -2.35 -18.59
C GLU A 13 19.64 -2.20 -17.34
N GLU A 14 18.37 -2.61 -17.42
CA GLU A 14 17.46 -2.60 -16.26
C GLU A 14 17.86 -3.63 -15.21
N ASP A 15 18.36 -4.81 -15.61
CA ASP A 15 18.84 -5.86 -14.69
C ASP A 15 20.09 -5.43 -13.91
N LEU A 16 20.82 -4.42 -14.41
CA LEU A 16 22.04 -3.89 -13.81
C LEU A 16 21.78 -2.65 -12.94
N LYS A 17 20.55 -2.12 -12.92
CA LYS A 17 20.19 -0.94 -12.15
C LYS A 17 20.15 -1.28 -10.66
N GLU A 18 20.86 -0.50 -9.84
CA GLU A 18 20.84 -0.68 -8.39
C GLU A 18 19.40 -0.45 -7.88
N SER A 19 18.82 -1.48 -7.28
CA SER A 19 17.48 -1.40 -6.72
C SER A 19 17.51 -0.55 -5.45
N THR A 20 17.05 0.68 -5.55
CA THR A 20 16.72 1.51 -4.38
C THR A 20 15.36 1.09 -3.82
N TYR A 21 15.27 0.87 -2.52
CA TYR A 21 14.01 0.56 -1.84
C TYR A 21 13.62 1.68 -0.88
N PHE A 22 12.32 1.86 -0.68
CA PHE A 22 11.80 2.82 0.28
C PHE A 22 12.21 2.47 1.72
N THR A 23 12.64 3.49 2.46
CA THR A 23 12.76 3.42 3.93
C THR A 23 11.39 3.49 4.60
N GLU A 24 11.33 3.24 5.91
CA GLU A 24 10.13 3.52 6.70
C GLU A 24 9.69 4.98 6.53
N GLY A 25 8.39 5.21 6.36
CA GLY A 25 7.85 6.55 6.14
C GLY A 25 6.68 6.62 5.16
N VAL A 26 6.35 7.86 4.79
CA VAL A 26 5.30 8.22 3.83
C VAL A 26 5.97 8.82 2.59
N HIS A 27 5.69 8.25 1.43
CA HIS A 27 6.39 8.56 0.18
C HIS A 27 5.38 8.96 -0.90
N ALA A 28 5.62 10.09 -1.56
CA ALA A 28 4.90 10.43 -2.79
C ALA A 28 5.48 9.60 -3.94
N VAL A 29 4.63 8.87 -4.66
CA VAL A 29 5.05 7.90 -5.67
C VAL A 29 4.18 7.95 -6.91
N THR A 30 4.67 7.35 -7.99
CA THR A 30 3.90 7.09 -9.21
C THR A 30 3.66 5.60 -9.35
N ILE A 31 2.43 5.20 -9.71
CA ILE A 31 2.12 3.80 -10.02
C ILE A 31 2.77 3.44 -11.36
N THR A 32 3.59 2.40 -11.38
CA THR A 32 4.26 1.90 -12.59
C THR A 32 3.48 0.76 -13.21
N GLU A 33 2.98 -0.16 -12.38
CA GLU A 33 2.21 -1.32 -12.84
C GLU A 33 1.07 -1.64 -11.86
N ALA A 34 -0.03 -2.16 -12.39
CA ALA A 34 -1.10 -2.71 -11.55
C ALA A 34 -1.81 -3.88 -12.26
N GLY A 35 -2.04 -4.98 -11.54
CA GLY A 35 -2.61 -6.20 -12.10
C GLY A 35 -3.30 -7.08 -11.07
N PHE A 36 -4.40 -7.72 -11.46
CA PHE A 36 -5.07 -8.70 -10.61
C PHE A 36 -4.33 -10.03 -10.67
N GLU A 37 -4.07 -10.59 -9.49
CA GLU A 37 -3.39 -11.87 -9.32
C GLU A 37 -4.17 -12.75 -8.33
N LYS A 38 -3.79 -14.03 -8.29
CA LYS A 38 -4.29 -15.00 -7.32
C LYS A 38 -3.14 -15.59 -6.55
N ASN A 39 -3.30 -15.71 -5.23
CA ASN A 39 -2.32 -16.43 -4.42
C ASN A 39 -2.55 -17.97 -4.55
N PRO A 40 -1.65 -18.80 -4.00
CA PRO A 40 -1.80 -20.26 -4.04
C PRO A 40 -3.11 -20.78 -3.42
N ASN A 41 -3.70 -20.03 -2.50
CA ASN A 41 -4.97 -20.35 -1.85
C ASN A 41 -6.20 -19.84 -2.64
N GLY A 42 -6.02 -19.40 -3.88
CA GLY A 42 -7.09 -18.90 -4.76
C GLY A 42 -7.65 -17.52 -4.39
N LYS A 43 -7.09 -16.84 -3.38
CA LYS A 43 -7.51 -15.49 -2.98
C LYS A 43 -7.02 -14.46 -3.99
N VAL A 44 -7.95 -13.64 -4.47
CA VAL A 44 -7.68 -12.58 -5.45
C VAL A 44 -7.15 -11.32 -4.75
N PHE A 45 -6.11 -10.73 -5.33
CA PHE A 45 -5.60 -9.44 -4.93
C PHE A 45 -5.24 -8.60 -6.16
N LEU A 46 -5.22 -7.27 -5.99
CA LEU A 46 -4.56 -6.38 -6.92
C LEU A 46 -3.14 -6.14 -6.42
N ASN A 47 -2.18 -6.42 -7.28
CA ASN A 47 -0.80 -6.01 -7.09
C ASN A 47 -0.59 -4.62 -7.69
N VAL A 48 0.04 -3.72 -6.95
CA VAL A 48 0.35 -2.36 -7.41
C VAL A 48 1.83 -2.09 -7.15
N LYS A 49 2.59 -1.88 -8.22
CA LYS A 49 3.98 -1.44 -8.17
C LYS A 49 4.05 0.07 -8.28
N VAL A 50 4.98 0.66 -7.53
CA VAL A 50 5.16 2.09 -7.44
C VAL A 50 6.63 2.45 -7.52
N GLU A 51 6.91 3.64 -8.03
CA GLU A 51 8.24 4.22 -8.13
C GLU A 51 8.30 5.60 -7.45
N GLY A 52 9.36 5.83 -6.67
CA GLY A 52 9.69 7.08 -6.02
C GLY A 52 10.49 8.00 -6.92
N VAL A 53 10.65 9.27 -6.51
CA VAL A 53 11.32 10.29 -7.33
C VAL A 53 12.81 10.01 -7.58
N ASN A 54 13.46 9.18 -6.74
CA ASN A 54 14.86 8.79 -6.90
C ASN A 54 15.01 7.38 -7.48
N GLY A 55 13.93 6.79 -7.99
CA GLY A 55 13.92 5.43 -8.55
C GLY A 55 13.64 4.33 -7.52
N GLU A 56 13.23 4.69 -6.29
CA GLU A 56 12.86 3.71 -5.28
C GLU A 56 11.69 2.85 -5.75
N GLN A 57 11.82 1.52 -5.68
CA GLN A 57 10.76 0.60 -6.08
C GLN A 57 9.98 0.11 -4.86
N GLY A 58 8.65 0.03 -5.02
CA GLY A 58 7.73 -0.45 -3.99
C GLY A 58 6.60 -1.29 -4.55
N GLU A 59 6.04 -2.15 -3.71
CA GLU A 59 4.88 -2.98 -4.05
C GLU A 59 3.84 -2.89 -2.92
N SER A 60 2.56 -2.83 -3.28
CA SER A 60 1.43 -2.88 -2.35
C SER A 60 0.39 -3.88 -2.85
N ARG A 61 -0.14 -4.68 -1.92
CA ARG A 61 -1.19 -5.67 -2.21
C ARG A 61 -2.53 -5.23 -1.67
N LEU A 62 -3.54 -5.11 -2.53
CA LEU A 62 -4.92 -4.84 -2.15
C LEU A 62 -5.78 -6.09 -2.27
N TRP A 63 -6.37 -6.55 -1.17
CA TRP A 63 -7.13 -7.81 -1.14
C TRP A 63 -8.58 -7.63 -1.59
N PHE A 64 -9.05 -8.56 -2.43
CA PHE A 64 -10.44 -8.64 -2.89
C PHE A 64 -11.12 -9.88 -2.31
N THR A 65 -11.05 -9.99 -0.99
CA THR A 65 -11.63 -11.11 -0.24
C THR A 65 -12.46 -10.62 0.93
N GLY A 66 -13.75 -10.99 0.96
CA GLY A 66 -14.66 -10.72 2.08
C GLY A 66 -14.70 -9.24 2.47
N ALA A 67 -14.43 -8.96 3.74
CA ALA A 67 -14.48 -7.62 4.32
C ALA A 67 -13.40 -6.67 3.78
N ALA A 68 -12.32 -7.17 3.15
CA ALA A 68 -11.27 -6.31 2.58
C ALA A 68 -11.69 -5.65 1.26
N THR A 69 -12.61 -6.27 0.53
CA THR A 69 -13.01 -5.83 -0.83
C THR A 69 -13.48 -4.37 -0.87
N PRO A 70 -14.39 -3.89 0.01
CA PRO A 70 -14.83 -2.50 -0.02
C PRO A 70 -13.69 -1.49 0.21
N PHE A 71 -12.73 -1.82 1.08
CA PHE A 71 -11.58 -0.96 1.36
C PHE A 71 -10.64 -0.87 0.15
N SER A 72 -10.35 -2.01 -0.48
CA SER A 72 -9.53 -2.05 -1.70
C SER A 72 -10.18 -1.27 -2.85
N VAL A 73 -11.50 -1.42 -3.03
CA VAL A 73 -12.26 -0.65 -4.02
C VAL A 73 -12.22 0.85 -3.71
N ASP A 74 -12.41 1.24 -2.45
CA ASP A 74 -12.38 2.66 -2.06
C ASP A 74 -11.00 3.29 -2.25
N LYS A 75 -9.91 2.60 -1.89
CA LYS A 75 -8.55 3.07 -2.12
C LYS A 75 -8.32 3.40 -3.60
N ILE A 76 -8.66 2.47 -4.49
CA ILE A 76 -8.48 2.64 -5.92
C ILE A 76 -9.39 3.75 -6.46
N ARG A 77 -10.66 3.78 -6.05
CA ARG A 77 -11.61 4.85 -6.42
C ARG A 77 -11.05 6.22 -6.07
N LYS A 78 -10.57 6.40 -4.84
CA LYS A 78 -10.03 7.68 -4.40
C LYS A 78 -8.77 8.05 -5.19
N ILE A 79 -7.87 7.10 -5.47
CA ILE A 79 -6.69 7.36 -6.33
C ILE A 79 -7.12 7.92 -7.70
N PHE A 80 -8.11 7.31 -8.37
CA PHE A 80 -8.63 7.85 -9.63
C PHE A 80 -9.24 9.25 -9.50
N VAL A 81 -9.99 9.51 -8.41
CA VAL A 81 -10.58 10.82 -8.15
C VAL A 81 -9.51 11.89 -7.89
N HIS A 82 -8.45 11.56 -7.15
CA HIS A 82 -7.36 12.50 -6.89
C HIS A 82 -6.54 12.83 -8.14
N ASN A 83 -6.47 11.90 -9.10
CA ASN A 83 -5.74 12.08 -10.37
C ASN A 83 -6.63 12.57 -11.53
N ALA A 84 -7.90 12.88 -11.28
CA ALA A 84 -8.80 13.42 -12.29
C ALA A 84 -8.51 14.91 -12.54
N LYS A 85 -8.60 15.34 -13.80
CA LYS A 85 -8.22 16.70 -14.21
C LYS A 85 -9.18 17.77 -13.69
N ASP A 86 -10.46 17.42 -13.60
CA ASP A 86 -11.57 18.32 -13.27
C ASP A 86 -12.68 17.57 -12.52
N ASP A 87 -13.65 18.30 -12.01
CA ASP A 87 -14.74 17.74 -11.20
C ASP A 87 -15.70 16.85 -12.01
N ASP A 88 -15.86 17.11 -13.33
CA ASP A 88 -16.65 16.27 -14.22
C ASP A 88 -16.02 14.88 -14.37
N GLN A 89 -14.70 14.82 -14.52
CA GLN A 89 -13.96 13.56 -14.54
C GLN A 89 -14.03 12.85 -13.20
N LYS A 90 -13.91 13.57 -12.07
CA LYS A 90 -14.10 12.97 -10.74
C LYS A 90 -15.48 12.34 -10.61
N GLN A 91 -16.52 13.00 -11.12
CA GLN A 91 -17.89 12.50 -11.07
C GLN A 91 -18.05 11.24 -11.94
N LYS A 92 -17.52 11.24 -13.17
CA LYS A 92 -17.51 10.05 -14.04
C LYS A 92 -16.81 8.86 -13.39
N VAL A 93 -15.69 9.08 -12.70
CA VAL A 93 -15.01 8.03 -11.93
C VAL A 93 -15.94 7.50 -10.83
N ARG A 94 -16.53 8.38 -10.00
CA ARG A 94 -17.43 7.96 -8.91
C ARG A 94 -18.60 7.15 -9.43
N ASP A 95 -19.21 7.57 -10.54
CA ASP A 95 -20.37 6.89 -11.10
C ASP A 95 -20.01 5.56 -11.75
N PHE A 96 -18.81 5.42 -12.35
CA PHE A 96 -18.30 4.13 -12.78
C PHE A 96 -18.23 3.14 -11.60
N PHE A 97 -17.61 3.54 -10.48
CA PHE A 97 -17.49 2.68 -9.30
C PHE A 97 -18.84 2.33 -8.64
N LYS A 98 -19.86 3.21 -8.72
CA LYS A 98 -21.21 2.91 -8.20
C LYS A 98 -21.93 1.85 -9.02
N ASN A 99 -21.68 1.81 -10.32
CA ASN A 99 -22.39 0.94 -11.25
C ASN A 99 -21.65 -0.37 -11.56
N MET A 100 -20.42 -0.49 -11.08
CA MET A 100 -19.56 -1.67 -11.29
C MET A 100 -20.13 -2.90 -10.58
N LYS A 101 -20.20 -4.02 -11.30
CA LYS A 101 -20.76 -5.30 -10.85
C LYS A 101 -19.73 -6.42 -10.77
N SER A 102 -18.53 -6.22 -11.32
CA SER A 102 -17.51 -7.28 -11.36
C SER A 102 -16.07 -6.77 -11.33
N LEU A 103 -15.14 -7.66 -10.95
CA LEU A 103 -13.70 -7.39 -11.05
C LEU A 103 -13.22 -7.30 -12.50
N TYR A 104 -13.96 -7.87 -13.46
CA TYR A 104 -13.64 -7.72 -14.88
C TYR A 104 -13.80 -6.27 -15.31
N GLU A 105 -14.93 -5.63 -14.99
CA GLU A 105 -15.12 -4.19 -15.25
C GLU A 105 -14.07 -3.34 -14.53
N MET A 106 -13.73 -3.72 -13.30
CA MET A 106 -12.66 -3.07 -12.56
C MET A 106 -11.31 -3.17 -13.27
N SER A 107 -10.97 -4.35 -13.82
CA SER A 107 -9.69 -4.59 -14.49
C SER A 107 -9.44 -3.66 -15.67
N GLN A 108 -10.49 -3.26 -16.39
CA GLN A 108 -10.40 -2.29 -17.49
C GLN A 108 -9.99 -0.90 -16.99
N LEU A 109 -10.40 -0.55 -15.76
CA LEU A 109 -9.98 0.68 -15.11
C LEU A 109 -8.56 0.56 -14.56
N ILE A 110 -8.20 -0.59 -13.97
CA ILE A 110 -6.86 -0.86 -13.42
C ILE A 110 -5.76 -0.67 -14.47
N GLN A 111 -6.02 -1.01 -15.74
CA GLN A 111 -5.08 -0.75 -16.84
C GLN A 111 -4.72 0.74 -17.02
N LYS A 112 -5.50 1.65 -16.43
CA LYS A 112 -5.26 3.10 -16.45
C LYS A 112 -4.63 3.62 -15.15
N LEU A 113 -4.27 2.76 -14.21
CA LEU A 113 -3.53 3.14 -13.00
C LEU A 113 -2.09 3.57 -13.28
N PRO A 114 -1.33 2.91 -14.18
CA PRO A 114 0.02 3.36 -14.51
C PRO A 114 0.08 4.85 -14.87
N GLY A 115 1.07 5.55 -14.31
CA GLY A 115 1.26 6.99 -14.44
C GLY A 115 0.44 7.86 -13.48
N LYS A 116 -0.35 7.28 -12.57
CA LYS A 116 -1.05 8.04 -11.52
C LYS A 116 -0.20 8.22 -10.28
N SER A 117 -0.29 9.40 -9.68
CA SER A 117 0.37 9.70 -8.41
C SER A 117 -0.47 9.19 -7.24
N CYS A 118 0.20 8.62 -6.25
CA CYS A 118 -0.40 8.24 -4.98
C CYS A 118 0.64 8.36 -3.85
N TRP A 119 0.21 8.03 -2.64
CA TRP A 119 1.08 7.96 -1.49
C TRP A 119 1.34 6.51 -1.11
N TYR A 120 2.57 6.19 -0.77
CA TYR A 120 3.02 4.86 -0.37
C TYR A 120 3.56 4.92 1.05
N THR A 121 3.05 4.04 1.93
CA THR A 121 3.59 3.91 3.28
C THR A 121 4.37 2.64 3.43
N VAL A 122 5.48 2.73 4.16
CA VAL A 122 6.27 1.61 4.65
C VAL A 122 6.29 1.74 6.16
N GLU A 123 5.68 0.79 6.86
CA GLU A 123 5.49 0.83 8.31
C GLU A 123 6.05 -0.44 8.95
N LYS A 124 6.91 -0.28 9.96
CA LYS A 124 7.50 -1.42 10.67
C LYS A 124 6.47 -2.07 11.59
N THR A 125 6.21 -3.36 11.38
CA THR A 125 5.33 -4.12 12.27
C THR A 125 6.12 -4.65 13.48
N GLU A 126 5.41 -5.08 14.51
CA GLU A 126 6.03 -5.72 15.68
C GLU A 126 6.44 -7.17 15.38
N GLU A 127 5.90 -7.73 14.30
CA GLU A 127 6.20 -9.08 13.88
C GLU A 127 7.58 -9.17 13.24
N THR A 128 8.25 -10.29 13.50
CA THR A 128 9.48 -10.68 12.84
C THR A 128 9.27 -11.97 12.04
N TYR A 129 10.19 -12.24 11.13
CA TYR A 129 10.27 -13.50 10.42
C TYR A 129 11.74 -13.91 10.31
N THR A 130 12.00 -15.21 10.33
CA THR A 130 13.32 -15.76 10.04
C THR A 130 13.49 -15.84 8.53
N ASP A 131 14.55 -15.24 8.01
CA ASP A 131 14.87 -15.34 6.59
C ASP A 131 15.57 -16.66 6.23
N ASN A 132 15.89 -16.84 4.95
CA ASN A 132 16.53 -18.07 4.46
C ASN A 132 17.96 -18.30 5.03
N ASN A 133 18.56 -17.28 5.65
CA ASN A 133 19.88 -17.36 6.26
C ASN A 133 19.79 -17.67 7.77
N GLY A 134 18.58 -17.72 8.35
CA GLY A 134 18.37 -17.92 9.77
C GLY A 134 18.32 -16.60 10.57
N ASP A 135 18.37 -15.44 9.91
CA ASP A 135 18.38 -14.15 10.57
C ASP A 135 16.94 -13.67 10.84
N GLU A 136 16.72 -13.13 12.03
CA GLU A 136 15.45 -12.51 12.40
C GLU A 136 15.33 -11.12 11.77
N LYS A 137 14.30 -10.94 10.94
CA LYS A 137 14.01 -9.68 10.25
C LYS A 137 12.62 -9.17 10.62
N HIS A 138 12.49 -7.86 10.72
CA HIS A 138 11.18 -7.24 10.91
C HIS A 138 10.33 -7.35 9.66
N ARG A 139 9.03 -7.60 9.87
CA ARG A 139 8.03 -7.47 8.83
C ARG A 139 7.67 -5.98 8.67
N TYR A 140 7.38 -5.60 7.44
CA TYR A 140 6.94 -4.25 7.09
C TYR A 140 5.58 -4.34 6.39
N GLU A 141 4.64 -3.51 6.83
CA GLU A 141 3.39 -3.28 6.15
C GLU A 141 3.57 -2.20 5.08
N ARG A 142 2.99 -2.44 3.90
CA ARG A 142 3.11 -1.58 2.74
C ARG A 142 1.73 -1.28 2.20
N ASN A 143 1.41 -0.01 2.06
CA ASN A 143 0.08 0.43 1.66
C ASN A 143 0.14 1.59 0.68
N ILE A 144 -0.87 1.68 -0.19
CA ILE A 144 -1.12 2.86 -1.03
C ILE A 144 -2.33 3.66 -0.55
N TRP A 145 -2.28 4.97 -0.80
CA TRP A 145 -3.27 5.96 -0.38
C TRP A 145 -3.44 7.04 -1.44
N SER A 146 -4.64 7.63 -1.49
CA SER A 146 -4.93 8.73 -2.41
C SER A 146 -4.58 10.12 -1.84
N TYR A 147 -4.28 10.17 -0.56
CA TYR A 147 -3.95 11.35 0.23
C TYR A 147 -2.72 11.01 1.07
N GLU A 148 -2.01 12.03 1.55
CA GLU A 148 -0.87 11.86 2.44
C GLU A 148 -1.36 11.35 3.81
N PRO A 149 -1.12 10.07 4.17
CA PRO A 149 -1.53 9.57 5.47
C PRO A 149 -0.64 10.16 6.57
N LYS A 150 -1.23 10.40 7.75
CA LYS A 150 -0.46 10.67 8.95
C LYS A 150 -0.09 9.33 9.58
N LEU A 151 1.22 9.05 9.70
CA LEU A 151 1.67 7.89 10.46
C LEU A 151 1.30 8.10 11.92
N LYS A 152 0.76 7.06 12.56
CA LYS A 152 0.60 7.05 14.01
C LYS A 152 2.00 6.87 14.60
N ASN A 153 2.50 7.86 15.31
CA ASN A 153 3.69 7.67 16.12
C ASN A 153 3.36 6.61 17.18
N LYS A 154 4.22 5.60 17.35
CA LYS A 154 4.05 4.55 18.38
C LYS A 154 4.24 5.08 19.82
N THR A 155 4.32 6.39 20.01
CA THR A 155 4.40 7.08 21.29
C THR A 155 3.25 8.06 21.41
N ASP A 156 2.04 7.54 21.57
CA ASP A 156 1.10 8.19 22.48
C ASP A 156 1.25 7.40 23.78
N GLU A 157 2.01 7.95 24.73
CA GLU A 157 1.84 7.57 26.13
C GLU A 157 0.34 7.58 26.39
N VAL A 158 -0.17 6.46 26.92
CA VAL A 158 -1.45 6.48 27.59
C VAL A 158 -1.28 7.51 28.70
N ILE A 159 -1.75 8.75 28.48
CA ILE A 159 -2.06 9.64 29.58
C ILE A 159 -3.22 8.90 30.26
N GLU A 160 -2.89 8.03 31.20
CA GLU A 160 -3.84 7.69 32.23
C GLU A 160 -4.18 9.04 32.86
N ASP A 161 -5.37 9.56 32.56
CA ASP A 161 -6.04 10.52 33.43
C ASP A 161 -6.14 9.82 34.78
N ILE A 162 -5.09 9.97 35.60
CA ILE A 162 -5.18 9.69 37.03
C ILE A 162 -6.22 10.72 37.49
N PRO A 163 -7.43 10.31 37.88
CA PRO A 163 -8.35 11.29 38.44
C PRO A 163 -7.67 11.84 39.70
N GLU A 164 -7.54 13.16 39.78
CA GLU A 164 -7.14 13.85 41.01
C GLU A 164 -7.86 13.18 42.19
N GLU A 165 -7.10 12.79 43.23
CA GLU A 165 -7.67 12.27 44.47
C GLU A 165 -8.74 13.25 44.94
N VAL A 166 -10.00 12.82 44.91
CA VAL A 166 -11.11 13.61 45.39
C VAL A 166 -10.91 13.76 46.90
N ASP A 167 -10.60 14.97 47.35
CA ASP A 167 -10.49 15.29 48.77
C ASP A 167 -11.88 15.20 49.41
N LEU A 168 -12.11 14.13 50.18
CA LEU A 168 -13.36 13.87 50.89
C LEU A 168 -13.39 14.51 52.29
N SER A 169 -12.39 15.33 52.66
CA SER A 169 -12.31 15.95 53.98
C SER A 169 -13.38 17.01 54.26
N GLU A 170 -14.09 17.48 53.23
CA GLU A 170 -15.18 18.45 53.36
C GLU A 170 -16.60 17.85 53.35
N ILE A 171 -16.77 16.52 53.31
CA ILE A 171 -18.10 15.90 53.35
C ILE A 171 -18.53 15.67 54.81
N PRO A 172 -19.60 16.32 55.31
CA PRO A 172 -20.03 16.12 56.69
C PRO A 172 -21.07 15.00 56.79
N PHE A 173 -20.73 13.74 56.50
CA PHE A 173 -21.45 12.53 56.97
C PHE A 173 -20.53 11.30 57.03
#